data_AF-A0A0M9DWB4-F1
#
_entry.id   AF-A0A0M9DWB4-F1
#
_cell.length_a   1.000
_cell.length_b   1.000
_cell.length_c   1.000
_cell.angle_alpha   90.00
_cell.angle_beta   90.00
_cell.angle_gamma   90.00
#
_symmetry.space_group_name_H-M   'P 1'
#
loop_
_entity.id
_entity.type
_entity.pdbx_description
1 polymer ?
#
loop_
_entity_poly.entity_id
_entity_poly.type
_entity_poly.pdbx_seq_one_letter_code
_entity_poly.pdbx_strand_id
1 'polypeptide(L)'
;MEKTCSERFYKWLNDKGLTEYSKDFPYWTEIYLNFIYRYMHDDIVLLKKVPPRYIEEFFVDYVIRKVMAEPHEYVQFIPAIKTLYTFLHEKGYFDNPKPMIELLNVAEPLFIEILKKRFGE
;
A
#
# COMPACT_ATOMS: atom_id res chain seq x y z
N MET A 1 -24.58 -9.12 4.94
CA MET A 1 -23.30 -9.25 4.21
C MET A 1 -22.22 -8.60 5.03
N GLU A 2 -21.11 -9.31 5.23
CA GLU A 2 -19.94 -8.76 5.90
C GLU A 2 -19.25 -7.76 4.98
N LYS A 3 -19.02 -6.53 5.45
CA LYS A 3 -18.34 -5.51 4.65
C LYS A 3 -16.87 -5.87 4.45
N THR A 4 -16.40 -5.78 3.21
CA THR A 4 -14.99 -6.06 2.86
C THR A 4 -14.05 -5.05 3.54
N CYS A 5 -12.75 -5.39 3.61
CA CYS A 5 -11.74 -4.45 4.12
C CYS A 5 -11.77 -3.13 3.33
N SER A 6 -11.84 -3.22 1.99
CA SER A 6 -11.91 -2.07 1.09
C SER A 6 -13.11 -1.16 1.37
N GLU A 7 -14.31 -1.73 1.61
CA GLU A 7 -15.50 -0.94 1.95
C GLU A 7 -15.39 -0.24 3.31
N ARG A 8 -14.80 -0.89 4.31
CA ARG A 8 -14.59 -0.29 5.63
C ARG A 8 -13.54 0.81 5.57
N PHE A 9 -12.50 0.62 4.75
CA PHE A 9 -11.46 1.61 4.53
C PHE A 9 -11.99 2.82 3.76
N TYR A 10 -12.77 2.60 2.68
CA TYR A 10 -13.50 3.65 1.96
C TYR A 10 -14.33 4.51 2.92
N LYS A 11 -15.14 3.87 3.78
CA LYS A 11 -15.98 4.60 4.73
C LYS A 11 -15.11 5.41 5.70
N TRP A 12 -14.05 4.80 6.24
CA TRP A 12 -13.16 5.48 7.18
C TRP A 12 -12.45 6.68 6.56
N LEU A 13 -12.04 6.62 5.29
CA LEU A 13 -11.45 7.77 4.58
C LEU A 13 -12.45 8.93 4.49
N ASN A 14 -13.71 8.64 4.15
CA ASN A 14 -14.77 9.66 4.12
C ASN A 14 -15.04 10.24 5.51
N ASP A 15 -15.11 9.40 6.55
CA ASP A 15 -15.31 9.84 7.94
C ASP A 15 -14.15 10.72 8.44
N LYS A 16 -12.93 10.56 7.89
CA LYS A 16 -11.76 11.39 8.17
C LYS A 16 -11.68 12.68 7.31
N GLY A 17 -12.64 12.90 6.40
CA GLY A 17 -12.62 14.03 5.47
C GLY A 17 -11.65 13.85 4.28
N LEU A 18 -11.06 12.66 4.11
CA LEU A 18 -10.13 12.32 3.03
C LEU A 18 -10.89 11.86 1.78
N THR A 19 -11.91 12.64 1.37
CA THR A 19 -12.85 12.24 0.32
C THR A 19 -12.20 12.12 -1.05
N GLU A 20 -11.17 12.93 -1.32
CA GLU A 20 -10.40 12.89 -2.58
C GLU A 20 -9.69 11.55 -2.80
N TYR A 21 -9.21 10.92 -1.73
CA TYR A 21 -8.52 9.62 -1.79
C TYR A 21 -9.44 8.43 -1.63
N SER A 22 -10.70 8.67 -1.27
CA SER A 22 -11.63 7.61 -0.84
C SER A 22 -11.90 6.58 -1.92
N LYS A 23 -11.83 6.94 -3.20
CA LYS A 23 -12.03 6.01 -4.32
C LYS A 23 -10.78 5.21 -4.65
N ASP A 24 -9.62 5.86 -4.64
CA ASP A 24 -8.39 5.29 -5.19
C ASP A 24 -7.61 4.48 -4.15
N PHE A 25 -7.52 4.97 -2.91
CA PHE A 25 -6.75 4.29 -1.86
C PHE A 25 -7.23 2.88 -1.55
N PRO A 26 -8.55 2.58 -1.49
CA PRO A 26 -9.02 1.20 -1.34
C PRO A 26 -8.56 0.29 -2.48
N TYR A 27 -8.52 0.77 -3.72
CA TYR A 27 -8.05 0.00 -4.86
C TYR A 27 -6.54 -0.28 -4.78
N TRP A 28 -5.72 0.74 -4.53
CA TRP A 28 -4.26 0.58 -4.40
C TRP A 28 -3.87 -0.36 -3.25
N THR A 29 -4.59 -0.25 -2.13
CA THR A 29 -4.35 -1.09 -0.95
C THR A 29 -4.83 -2.52 -1.16
N GLU A 30 -5.88 -2.75 -1.95
CA GLU A 30 -6.30 -4.09 -2.34
C GLU A 30 -5.24 -4.79 -3.20
N ILE A 31 -4.59 -4.07 -4.12
CA ILE A 31 -3.45 -4.62 -4.88
C ILE A 31 -2.32 -5.04 -3.95
N TYR A 32 -2.00 -4.22 -2.95
CA TYR A 32 -1.00 -4.56 -1.94
C TYR A 32 -1.40 -5.78 -1.10
N LEU A 33 -2.65 -5.86 -0.64
CA LEU A 33 -3.14 -7.01 0.12
C LEU A 33 -3.13 -8.30 -0.73
N ASN A 34 -3.46 -8.20 -2.01
CA ASN A 34 -3.35 -9.31 -2.95
C ASN A 34 -1.90 -9.76 -3.12
N PHE A 35 -0.94 -8.83 -3.20
CA PHE A 35 0.48 -9.19 -3.19
C PHE A 35 0.85 -9.93 -1.90
N ILE A 36 0.49 -9.41 -0.73
CA ILE A 36 0.86 -10.02 0.56
C ILE A 36 0.25 -11.43 0.73
N TYR A 37 -1.02 -11.64 0.35
CA TYR A 37 -1.74 -12.86 0.70
C TYR A 37 -1.97 -13.83 -0.45
N ARG A 38 -1.90 -13.39 -1.70
CA ARG A 38 -2.20 -14.23 -2.88
C ARG A 38 -1.00 -14.45 -3.78
N TYR A 39 0.07 -13.68 -3.61
CA TYR A 39 1.33 -13.94 -4.29
C TYR A 39 2.13 -15.01 -3.54
N MET A 40 2.84 -15.86 -4.29
CA MET A 40 3.73 -16.84 -3.66
C MET A 40 4.96 -16.12 -3.12
N HIS A 41 5.21 -16.32 -1.83
CA HIS A 41 6.39 -15.84 -1.13
C HIS A 41 7.18 -17.04 -0.62
N ASP A 42 8.50 -16.97 -0.66
CA ASP A 42 9.36 -18.01 -0.08
C ASP A 42 9.22 -18.10 1.45
N ASP A 43 8.85 -17.00 2.10
CA ASP A 43 8.64 -16.92 3.55
C ASP A 43 7.16 -16.73 3.90
N ILE A 44 6.83 -17.01 5.17
CA ILE A 44 5.55 -16.57 5.75
C ILE A 44 5.53 -15.04 5.84
N VAL A 45 4.70 -14.41 5.00
CA VAL A 45 4.47 -12.97 5.04
C VAL A 45 3.22 -12.67 5.85
N LEU A 46 3.40 -11.90 6.93
CA LEU A 46 2.30 -11.38 7.74
C LEU A 46 2.21 -9.87 7.55
N LEU A 47 1.01 -9.35 7.33
CA LEU A 47 0.79 -7.90 7.16
C LEU A 47 1.34 -7.07 8.34
N LYS A 48 1.32 -7.60 9.57
CA LYS A 48 1.91 -6.92 10.75
C LYS A 48 3.43 -6.85 10.77
N LYS A 49 4.11 -7.64 9.93
CA LYS A 49 5.56 -7.80 9.92
C LYS A 49 6.02 -8.27 8.55
N VAL A 50 5.86 -7.41 7.55
CA VAL A 50 6.31 -7.70 6.19
C VAL A 50 7.83 -7.55 6.14
N PRO A 51 8.59 -8.58 5.72
CA PRO A 51 10.03 -8.46 5.54
C PRO A 51 10.38 -7.33 4.54
N PRO A 52 11.44 -6.52 4.80
CA PRO A 52 11.82 -5.41 3.93
C PRO A 52 11.96 -5.77 2.45
N ARG A 53 12.50 -6.96 2.16
CA ARG A 53 12.68 -7.45 0.79
C ARG A 53 11.39 -7.55 0.00
N TYR A 54 10.27 -7.86 0.65
CA TYR A 54 8.96 -7.94 -0.03
C TYR A 54 8.32 -6.57 -0.21
N ILE A 55 8.66 -5.58 0.61
CA ILE A 55 8.28 -4.18 0.34
C ILE A 55 9.05 -3.67 -0.88
N GLU A 56 10.35 -3.94 -0.95
CA GLU A 56 11.15 -3.60 -2.12
C GLU A 56 10.65 -4.31 -3.37
N GLU A 57 10.45 -5.63 -3.32
CA GLU A 57 9.89 -6.41 -4.44
C GLU A 57 8.53 -5.87 -4.89
N PHE A 58 7.65 -5.52 -3.95
CA PHE A 58 6.36 -4.95 -4.28
C PHE A 58 6.47 -3.68 -5.13
N PHE A 59 7.30 -2.73 -4.70
CA PHE A 59 7.41 -1.43 -5.39
C PHE A 59 8.28 -1.49 -6.63
N VAL A 60 9.41 -2.20 -6.59
CA VAL A 60 10.42 -2.20 -7.65
C VAL A 60 10.05 -3.16 -8.78
N ASP A 61 9.34 -4.25 -8.47
CA ASP A 61 8.97 -5.27 -9.45
C ASP A 61 7.45 -5.34 -9.67
N TYR A 62 6.69 -5.68 -8.62
CA TYR A 62 5.29 -6.06 -8.76
C TYR A 62 4.43 -4.90 -9.30
N VAL A 63 4.46 -3.74 -8.64
CA VAL A 63 3.68 -2.56 -9.03
C VAL A 63 4.08 -2.10 -10.43
N ILE A 64 5.38 -1.99 -10.66
CA ILE A 64 5.97 -1.44 -11.88
C ILE A 64 5.72 -2.35 -13.10
N ARG A 65 5.63 -3.66 -12.93
CA ARG A 65 5.43 -4.60 -14.05
C ARG A 65 4.00 -5.08 -14.22
N LYS A 66 3.23 -5.18 -13.13
CA LYS A 66 1.93 -5.89 -13.13
C LYS A 66 0.73 -4.98 -12.92
N VAL A 67 0.94 -3.73 -12.50
CA VAL A 67 -0.14 -2.76 -12.36
C VAL A 67 -0.09 -1.81 -13.54
N MET A 68 -1.19 -1.68 -14.27
CA MET A 68 -1.37 -0.63 -15.26
C MET A 68 -1.93 0.61 -14.54
N ALA A 69 -1.11 1.65 -14.45
CA ALA A 69 -1.46 2.94 -13.88
C ALA A 69 -0.70 4.05 -14.60
N GLU A 70 -1.22 5.27 -14.55
CA GLU A 70 -0.55 6.46 -15.05
C GLU A 70 0.61 6.89 -14.11
N PRO A 71 1.64 7.60 -14.62
CA PRO A 71 2.80 8.03 -13.82
C PRO A 71 2.43 8.71 -12.49
N HIS A 72 1.40 9.56 -12.51
CA HIS A 72 0.92 10.31 -11.35
C HIS A 72 0.06 9.48 -10.38
N GLU A 73 -0.39 8.29 -10.79
CA GLU A 73 -1.13 7.36 -9.94
C GLU A 73 -0.16 6.47 -9.14
N TYR A 74 0.99 6.09 -9.72
CA TYR A 74 1.99 5.29 -9.00
C TYR A 74 2.44 5.92 -7.69
N VAL A 75 2.60 7.26 -7.67
CA VAL A 75 3.03 7.98 -6.46
C VAL A 75 2.00 7.89 -5.31
N GLN A 76 0.76 7.48 -5.58
CA GLN A 76 -0.27 7.30 -4.56
C GLN A 76 -0.14 5.99 -3.77
N PHE A 77 0.57 4.97 -4.29
CA PHE A 77 0.64 3.66 -3.63
C PHE A 77 1.21 3.75 -2.21
N ILE A 78 2.33 4.45 -2.03
CA ILE A 78 3.01 4.55 -0.73
C ILE A 78 2.12 5.29 0.29
N PRO A 79 1.58 6.49 0.00
CA PRO A 79 0.59 7.15 0.86
C PRO A 79 -0.64 6.29 1.16
N ALA A 80 -1.17 5.56 0.17
CA ALA A 80 -2.33 4.68 0.36
C ALA A 80 -2.03 3.56 1.36
N ILE A 81 -0.87 2.90 1.24
CA ILE A 81 -0.46 1.81 2.13
C ILE A 81 -0.15 2.34 3.54
N LYS A 82 0.53 3.50 3.67
CA LYS A 82 0.73 4.14 5.00
C LYS A 82 -0.62 4.42 5.68
N THR A 83 -1.58 4.96 4.91
CA THR A 83 -2.93 5.26 5.39
C THR A 83 -3.69 3.99 5.79
N LEU A 84 -3.51 2.88 5.06
CA LEU A 84 -4.06 1.58 5.43
C LEU A 84 -3.53 1.10 6.78
N TYR A 85 -2.22 1.19 7.04
CA TYR A 85 -1.66 0.79 8.34
C TYR A 85 -2.19 1.65 9.49
N THR A 86 -2.39 2.95 9.26
CA THR A 86 -3.06 3.85 10.22
C THR A 86 -4.50 3.42 10.48
N PHE A 87 -5.27 3.14 9.43
CA PHE A 87 -6.64 2.65 9.55
C PHE A 87 -6.70 1.34 10.35
N LEU A 88 -5.85 0.37 10.02
CA LEU A 88 -5.84 -0.93 10.68
C LEU A 88 -5.43 -0.83 12.15
N HIS A 89 -4.50 0.08 12.49
CA HIS A 89 -4.20 0.41 13.87
C HIS A 89 -5.41 1.00 14.61
N GLU A 90 -6.11 1.97 14.04
CA GLU A 90 -7.33 2.56 14.64
C GLU A 90 -8.48 1.55 14.80
N LYS A 91 -8.49 0.47 14.00
CA LYS A 91 -9.45 -0.63 14.16
C LYS A 91 -9.01 -1.70 15.15
N GLY A 92 -7.85 -1.55 15.80
CA GLY A 92 -7.33 -2.50 16.77
C GLY A 92 -6.73 -3.76 16.15
N TYR A 93 -6.41 -3.73 14.85
CA TYR A 93 -5.79 -4.86 14.16
C TYR A 93 -4.26 -4.90 14.35
N PHE A 94 -3.65 -3.75 14.66
CA PHE A 94 -2.23 -3.62 14.97
C PHE A 94 -2.00 -2.74 16.20
N ASP A 95 -1.03 -3.11 17.03
CA ASP A 95 -0.65 -2.33 18.22
C ASP A 95 0.15 -1.08 17.84
N ASN A 96 1.03 -1.18 16.84
CA ASN A 96 1.91 -0.08 16.43
C ASN A 96 2.17 -0.10 14.92
N PRO A 97 1.66 0.89 14.15
CA PRO A 97 1.89 0.96 12.71
C PRO A 97 3.26 1.55 12.34
N LYS A 98 4.00 2.16 13.29
CA LYS A 98 5.23 2.91 13.01
C LYS A 98 6.31 2.11 12.27
N PRO A 99 6.64 0.85 12.64
CA PRO A 99 7.69 0.11 11.95
C PRO A 99 7.38 -0.10 10.46
N MET A 100 6.10 -0.33 10.13
CA MET A 100 5.68 -0.46 8.73
C MET A 100 5.69 0.89 8.00
N ILE A 101 5.26 1.96 8.64
CA ILE A 101 5.33 3.32 8.07
C ILE A 101 6.78 3.74 7.81
N GLU A 102 7.70 3.45 8.74
CA GLU A 102 9.13 3.73 8.59
C GLU A 102 9.74 2.92 7.44
N LEU A 103 9.40 1.64 7.33
CA LEU A 103 9.83 0.81 6.20
C LEU A 103 9.35 1.38 4.85
N LEU A 104 8.12 1.87 4.77
CA LEU A 104 7.58 2.52 3.58
C LEU A 104 8.29 3.86 3.28
N ASN A 105 8.64 4.64 4.30
CA ASN A 105 9.42 5.87 4.13
C ASN A 105 10.82 5.58 3.57
N VAL A 106 11.44 4.46 3.95
CA VAL A 106 12.75 4.05 3.44
C VAL A 106 12.66 3.59 1.97
N ALA A 107 11.57 2.93 1.57
CA ALA A 107 11.37 2.47 0.19
C ALA A 107 11.02 3.61 -0.79
N GLU A 108 10.42 4.69 -0.30
CA GLU A 108 9.87 5.77 -1.13
C GLU A 108 10.88 6.45 -2.05
N PRO A 109 12.09 6.87 -1.62
CA PRO A 109 13.06 7.50 -2.50
C PRO A 109 13.46 6.61 -3.69
N LEU A 110 13.68 5.31 -3.45
CA LEU A 110 14.05 4.36 -4.49
C LEU A 110 12.91 4.18 -5.50
N PHE A 111 11.68 4.05 -5.02
CA PHE A 111 10.50 3.93 -5.88
C PHE A 111 10.33 5.16 -6.78
N ILE A 112 10.47 6.36 -6.22
CA ILE A 112 10.42 7.61 -7.00
C ILE A 112 11.53 7.68 -8.05
N GLU A 113 12.75 7.24 -7.72
CA GLU A 113 13.85 7.20 -8.69
C GLU A 113 13.54 6.27 -9.88
N ILE A 114 12.95 5.11 -9.61
CA ILE A 114 12.53 4.16 -10.65
C ILE A 114 11.45 4.76 -11.54
N LEU A 115 10.45 5.42 -10.95
CA LEU A 115 9.39 6.09 -11.71
C LEU A 115 9.94 7.19 -12.61
N LYS A 116 10.88 8.01 -12.10
CA LYS A 116 11.56 9.04 -12.91
C LYS A 116 12.33 8.43 -14.09
N LYS A 117 13.08 7.34 -13.85
CA LYS A 117 13.82 6.64 -14.91
C LYS A 117 12.91 6.04 -15.98
N ARG A 118 11.69 5.65 -15.60
CA ARG A 118 10.76 4.96 -16.50
C ARG A 118 9.80 5.89 -17.24
N PHE A 119 9.42 7.02 -16.63
CA PHE A 119 8.35 7.89 -17.14
C PHE A 119 8.73 9.38 -17.19
N GLY A 120 9.92 9.76 -16.76
CA GLY A 120 10.35 11.16 -16.63
C GLY A 120 10.86 11.81 -17.93
N GLU A 121 10.46 11.29 -19.09
CA GLU A 121 10.77 11.88 -20.42
C GLU A 121 9.54 12.60 -20.99
#